data_AF-A0AAW3LTZ2-F1
#
_entry.id   AF-A0AAW3LTZ2-F1
#
_cell.length_a   1.000
_cell.length_b   1.000
_cell.length_c   1.000
_cell.angle_alpha   90.00
_cell.angle_beta   90.00
_cell.angle_gamma   90.00
#
_symmetry.space_group_name_H-M   'P 1'
#
loop_
_entity.id
_entity.type
_entity.pdbx_description
1 polymer ?
#
loop_
_entity_poly.entity_id
_entity_poly.type
_entity_poly.pdbx_seq_one_letter_code
_entity_poly.pdbx_strand_id
1 'polypeptide(L)'
;MPLWSIVPSWLDIERRFSRSMGYQPGASFQRSLNNEPVSTLQLNLRRVGNIRSAFNRGELEAARRLGRRFADIDISSIINDLIDVVSQMAMIVAGSTLAGGAIGAGVGSFFFGAGAVPMGMAGAAIGLELSTWILGILGLASIAEFFVDGLPRIVDNYTRGIAIAWQGTRGEPGLNPFGGDDPQVVSRAAHHIAQGHEEVVILLLGAIVAYLTRGRGNASVLANEMQASKKGAKLGQWMLQHEDALTRHPDLQNAGPRKSALDKQETPPPPPNRRADEPDPKRPSGMPEHKVPCFNVSDKHLDRIPEFDRQLAGQEKGLNDLTVDEYLKGREAFKSGEALRDPKVAADARKLLGRKMELNIFRELRLGGMSPEVAEATAKKEVLEKMTTLAALHNPDIIAGGKDVINDLGDRRINSSIGPQWPSRIGELDRAANLVPNELRNATKINAKLERCK
;
A
#
# COMPACT_ATOMS: atom_id res chain seq x y z
N MET A 1 23.12 10.70 -4.72
CA MET A 1 22.38 11.38 -3.62
C MET A 1 21.09 10.60 -3.41
N PRO A 2 20.77 10.11 -2.20
CA PRO A 2 19.56 9.32 -2.02
C PRO A 2 18.34 10.26 -2.12
N LEU A 3 17.41 9.93 -3.01
CA LEU A 3 16.10 10.58 -3.09
C LEU A 3 15.27 10.15 -1.87
N TRP A 4 15.43 10.85 -0.76
CA TRP A 4 14.42 10.84 0.29
C TRP A 4 13.14 11.43 -0.32
N SER A 5 11.99 10.78 -0.13
CA SER A 5 10.69 11.41 -0.40
C SER A 5 10.64 12.72 0.37
N ILE A 6 10.61 13.85 -0.32
CA ILE A 6 10.57 15.16 0.34
C ILE A 6 9.24 15.22 1.08
N VAL A 7 9.27 15.06 2.41
CA VAL A 7 8.12 15.34 3.27
C VAL A 7 7.71 16.78 2.97
N PRO A 8 6.50 17.02 2.47
CA PRO A 8 6.12 18.34 2.02
C PRO A 8 6.08 19.29 3.21
N SER A 9 6.67 20.47 3.08
CA SER A 9 6.50 21.52 4.08
C SER A 9 5.15 22.22 3.90
N TRP A 10 4.65 22.86 4.96
CA TRP A 10 3.48 23.74 4.84
C TRP A 10 3.67 24.82 3.77
N LEU A 11 4.90 25.33 3.62
CA LEU A 11 5.25 26.29 2.59
C LEU A 11 5.18 25.68 1.16
N ASP A 12 5.46 24.38 1.00
CA ASP A 12 5.28 23.69 -0.29
C ASP A 12 3.80 23.52 -0.63
N ILE A 13 2.98 23.21 0.38
CA ILE A 13 1.51 23.10 0.26
C ILE A 13 0.92 24.47 -0.12
N GLU A 14 1.24 25.53 0.61
CA GLU A 14 0.80 26.90 0.33
C GLU A 14 1.22 27.38 -1.06
N ARG A 15 2.51 27.19 -1.43
CA ARG A 15 3.01 27.53 -2.78
C ARG A 15 2.27 26.79 -3.88
N ARG A 16 1.86 25.54 -3.65
CA ARG A 16 1.09 24.76 -4.62
C ARG A 16 -0.31 25.36 -4.84
N PHE A 17 -1.02 25.75 -3.78
CA PHE A 17 -2.30 26.44 -3.89
C PHE A 17 -2.17 27.76 -4.66
N SER A 18 -1.18 28.59 -4.31
CA SER A 18 -0.92 29.86 -5.00
C SER A 18 -0.60 29.68 -6.49
N ARG A 19 0.16 28.65 -6.86
CA ARG A 19 0.44 28.33 -8.27
C ARG A 19 -0.78 27.81 -9.02
N SER A 20 -1.58 26.94 -8.38
CA SER A 20 -2.74 26.29 -9.03
C SER A 20 -3.89 27.25 -9.34
N MET A 21 -4.15 28.23 -8.48
CA MET A 21 -5.24 29.19 -8.67
C MET A 21 -4.83 30.43 -9.49
N GLY A 22 -3.53 30.62 -9.73
CA GLY A 22 -3.00 31.79 -10.45
C GLY A 22 -3.19 33.12 -9.71
N TYR A 23 -2.84 34.23 -10.38
CA TYR A 23 -3.14 35.58 -9.88
C TYR A 23 -4.64 35.87 -10.05
N GLN A 24 -5.36 36.01 -8.94
CA GLN A 24 -6.75 36.50 -8.96
C GLN A 24 -6.73 38.02 -8.76
N PRO A 25 -7.19 38.84 -9.74
CA PRO A 25 -7.39 40.26 -9.52
C PRO A 25 -8.37 40.43 -8.35
N GLY A 26 -8.16 41.44 -7.50
CA GLY A 26 -8.89 41.66 -6.24
C GLY A 26 -10.41 41.91 -6.33
N ALA A 27 -11.08 41.46 -7.39
CA ALA A 27 -12.53 41.37 -7.45
C ALA A 27 -12.98 40.09 -6.71
N SER A 28 -13.31 40.28 -5.43
CA SER A 28 -14.27 39.43 -4.73
C SER A 28 -15.52 39.26 -5.60
N PHE A 29 -16.12 38.05 -5.62
CA PHE A 29 -17.27 37.64 -6.46
C PHE A 29 -16.94 37.08 -7.86
N GLN A 30 -16.14 36.02 -7.93
CA GLN A 30 -16.32 35.04 -9.01
C GLN A 30 -17.42 34.04 -8.59
N ARG A 31 -18.54 34.05 -9.30
CA ARG A 31 -19.58 33.02 -9.21
C ARG A 31 -19.46 32.12 -10.44
N SER A 32 -19.66 30.81 -10.25
CA SER A 32 -19.74 29.84 -11.36
C SER A 32 -20.92 30.18 -12.28
N LEU A 33 -20.95 29.61 -13.50
CA LEU A 33 -22.10 29.65 -14.42
C LEU A 33 -23.43 29.25 -13.74
N ASN A 34 -23.35 28.47 -12.66
CA ASN A 34 -24.50 28.02 -11.86
C ASN A 34 -24.74 28.89 -10.60
N ASN A 35 -24.18 30.09 -10.53
CA ASN A 35 -24.31 31.04 -9.42
C ASN A 35 -23.69 30.59 -8.07
N GLU A 36 -22.90 29.51 -8.08
CA GLU A 36 -22.19 28.99 -6.91
C GLU A 36 -20.95 29.85 -6.57
N PRO A 37 -20.65 30.11 -5.28
CA PRO A 37 -19.44 30.83 -4.87
C PRO A 37 -18.18 30.05 -5.27
N VAL A 38 -17.27 30.69 -6.02
CA VAL A 38 -15.95 30.12 -6.31
C VAL A 38 -15.03 30.34 -5.11
N SER A 39 -14.24 29.33 -4.71
CA SER A 39 -13.29 29.48 -3.60
C SER A 39 -12.16 30.43 -3.99
N THR A 40 -11.93 31.48 -3.19
CA THR A 40 -10.83 32.42 -3.40
C THR A 40 -9.49 31.85 -2.92
N LEU A 41 -8.39 32.35 -3.48
CA LEU A 41 -7.03 32.03 -3.00
C LEU A 41 -6.90 32.33 -1.49
N GLN A 42 -7.45 33.45 -1.02
CA GLN A 42 -7.41 33.85 0.39
C GLN A 42 -8.15 32.87 1.31
N LEU A 43 -9.34 32.40 0.92
CA LEU A 43 -10.08 31.39 1.68
C LEU A 43 -9.29 30.07 1.77
N ASN A 44 -8.68 29.63 0.67
CA ASN A 44 -7.89 28.40 0.65
C ASN A 44 -6.60 28.53 1.49
N LEU A 45 -5.92 29.68 1.47
CA LEU A 45 -4.77 29.92 2.35
C LEU A 45 -5.17 29.94 3.83
N ARG A 46 -6.33 30.52 4.18
CA ARG A 46 -6.86 30.45 5.56
C ARG A 46 -7.19 29.02 5.98
N ARG A 47 -7.78 28.21 5.10
CA ARG A 47 -8.03 26.78 5.36
C ARG A 47 -6.74 26.04 5.66
N VAL A 48 -5.70 26.23 4.84
CA VAL A 48 -4.37 25.65 5.07
C VAL A 48 -3.79 26.14 6.40
N GLY A 49 -3.94 27.42 6.74
CA GLY A 49 -3.50 27.98 8.02
C GLY A 49 -4.22 27.37 9.25
N ASN A 50 -5.54 27.15 9.16
CA ASN A 50 -6.31 26.49 10.21
C ASN A 50 -5.96 25.00 10.33
N ILE A 51 -5.69 24.30 9.22
CA ILE A 51 -5.18 22.93 9.23
C ILE A 51 -3.81 22.89 9.91
N ARG A 52 -2.86 23.74 9.52
CA ARG A 52 -1.55 23.84 10.16
C ARG A 52 -1.65 24.08 11.67
N SER A 53 -2.54 24.98 12.07
CA SER A 53 -2.81 25.26 13.49
C SER A 53 -3.37 24.04 14.23
N ALA A 54 -4.24 23.26 13.58
CA ALA A 54 -4.79 22.03 14.13
C ALA A 54 -3.72 20.95 14.30
N PHE A 55 -2.78 20.83 13.35
CA PHE A 55 -1.64 19.92 13.46
C PHE A 55 -0.72 20.28 14.63
N ASN A 56 -0.29 21.55 14.73
CA ASN A 56 0.54 22.01 15.84
C ASN A 56 -0.12 21.78 17.22
N ARG A 57 -1.43 22.01 17.33
CA ARG A 57 -2.17 21.72 18.58
C ARG A 57 -2.32 20.23 18.83
N GLY A 58 -2.58 19.45 17.77
CA GLY A 58 -2.72 18.01 17.83
C GLY A 58 -1.44 17.31 18.31
N GLU A 59 -0.27 17.77 17.88
CA GLU A 59 1.04 17.29 18.36
C GLU A 59 1.20 17.47 19.86
N LEU A 60 0.94 18.68 20.36
CA LEU A 60 1.02 18.99 21.80
C LEU A 60 0.02 18.18 22.62
N GLU A 61 -1.16 17.94 22.07
CA GLU A 61 -2.20 17.14 22.73
C GLU A 61 -1.85 15.65 22.75
N ALA A 62 -1.35 15.11 21.64
CA ALA A 62 -0.88 13.73 21.55
C ALA A 62 0.30 13.47 22.50
N ALA A 63 1.30 14.35 22.54
CA ALA A 63 2.42 14.26 23.47
C ALA A 63 1.95 14.16 24.93
N ARG A 64 0.98 15.00 25.32
CA ARG A 64 0.39 14.99 26.66
C ARG A 64 -0.40 13.72 26.95
N ARG A 65 -1.17 13.21 26.00
CA ARG A 65 -1.95 11.97 26.15
C ARG A 65 -1.04 10.76 26.30
N LEU A 66 -0.08 10.62 25.39
CA LEU A 66 0.91 9.54 25.40
C LEU A 66 1.79 9.58 26.66
N GLY A 67 2.27 10.77 27.04
CA GLY A 67 3.08 10.94 28.26
C GLY A 67 2.34 10.56 29.54
N ARG A 68 1.02 10.75 29.61
CA ARG A 68 0.19 10.27 30.73
C ARG A 68 -0.09 8.77 30.64
N ARG A 69 -0.36 8.27 29.44
CA ARG A 69 -0.77 6.90 29.19
C ARG A 69 0.35 5.88 29.42
N PHE A 70 1.58 6.26 29.08
CA PHE A 70 2.78 5.44 29.17
C PHE A 70 3.80 6.04 30.17
N ALA A 71 3.30 6.68 31.22
CA ALA A 71 4.13 7.30 32.26
C ALA A 71 4.95 6.28 33.05
N ASP A 72 4.44 5.06 33.17
CA ASP A 72 5.04 3.92 33.87
C ASP A 72 6.26 3.33 33.14
N ILE A 73 6.36 3.53 31.83
CA ILE A 73 7.50 3.08 30.99
C ILE A 73 8.43 4.22 30.56
N ASP A 74 8.36 5.37 31.24
CA ASP A 74 9.17 6.57 30.96
C ASP A 74 9.22 6.97 29.47
N ILE A 75 8.05 6.97 28.80
CA ILE A 75 7.96 7.41 27.40
C ILE A 75 8.40 8.86 27.21
N SER A 76 8.38 9.66 28.29
CA SER A 76 8.72 11.09 28.28
C SER A 76 10.14 11.34 27.80
N SER A 77 11.06 10.39 28.00
CA SER A 77 12.45 10.47 27.52
C SER A 77 12.58 10.46 25.98
N ILE A 78 11.60 9.89 25.27
CA ILE A 78 11.59 9.76 23.80
C ILE A 78 10.38 10.41 23.13
N ILE A 79 9.44 10.99 23.90
CA ILE A 79 8.15 11.46 23.36
C ILE A 79 8.29 12.52 22.28
N ASN A 80 9.27 13.43 22.40
CA ASN A 80 9.50 14.46 21.40
C ASN A 80 10.05 13.86 20.08
N ASP A 81 10.93 12.86 20.17
CA ASP A 81 11.45 12.17 19.00
C ASP A 81 10.33 11.36 18.32
N LEU A 82 9.45 10.72 19.09
CA LEU A 82 8.26 10.01 18.59
C LEU A 82 7.28 10.97 17.89
N ILE A 83 6.91 12.07 18.54
CA ILE A 83 5.98 13.03 17.97
C ILE A 83 6.55 13.66 16.69
N ASP A 84 7.82 14.05 16.66
CA ASP A 84 8.43 14.60 15.45
C ASP A 84 8.43 13.58 14.29
N VAL A 85 8.68 12.29 14.58
CA VAL A 85 8.54 11.21 13.57
C VAL A 85 7.10 11.16 13.05
N VAL A 86 6.12 11.07 13.95
CA VAL A 86 4.71 10.95 13.54
C VAL A 86 4.18 12.22 12.86
N SER A 87 4.67 13.40 13.22
CA SER A 87 4.40 14.66 12.52
C SER A 87 4.85 14.62 11.07
N GLN A 88 6.03 14.05 10.79
CA GLN A 88 6.52 13.89 9.41
C GLN A 88 5.62 12.96 8.60
N MET A 89 5.13 11.88 9.21
CA MET A 89 4.12 11.01 8.61
C MET A 89 2.83 11.78 8.31
N ALA A 90 2.35 12.56 9.29
CA ALA A 90 1.12 13.32 9.18
C ALA A 90 1.22 14.37 8.05
N MET A 91 2.41 14.94 7.82
CA MET A 91 2.68 15.83 6.69
C MET A 91 2.59 15.15 5.32
N ILE A 92 2.95 13.87 5.22
CA ILE A 92 2.72 13.07 4.00
C ILE A 92 1.20 12.97 3.74
N VAL A 93 0.42 12.61 4.76
CA VAL A 93 -1.05 12.53 4.65
C VAL A 93 -1.65 13.88 4.29
N ALA A 94 -1.21 14.97 4.93
CA ALA A 94 -1.68 16.33 4.67
C ALA A 94 -1.33 16.78 3.24
N GLY A 95 -0.09 16.58 2.81
CA GLY A 95 0.37 16.91 1.46
C GLY A 95 -0.41 16.15 0.40
N SER A 96 -0.62 14.85 0.59
CA SER A 96 -1.36 14.00 -0.35
C SER A 96 -2.86 14.32 -0.38
N THR A 97 -3.46 14.62 0.79
CA THR A 97 -4.88 15.01 0.89
C THR A 97 -5.15 16.38 0.28
N LEU A 98 -4.25 17.35 0.53
CA LEU A 98 -4.43 18.73 0.05
C LEU A 98 -3.98 18.92 -1.41
N ALA A 99 -3.09 18.07 -1.91
CA ALA A 99 -2.76 18.00 -3.34
C ALA A 99 -3.99 17.67 -4.20
N GLY A 100 -4.86 16.76 -3.74
CA GLY A 100 -6.04 16.31 -4.49
C GLY A 100 -7.18 17.33 -4.56
N GLY A 101 -7.16 18.38 -3.72
CA GLY A 101 -8.23 19.40 -3.66
C GLY A 101 -7.99 20.66 -4.50
N ALA A 102 -6.75 20.94 -4.92
CA ALA A 102 -6.40 22.14 -5.70
C ALA A 102 -6.21 21.85 -7.20
N ILE A 103 -6.19 20.58 -7.58
CA ILE A 103 -5.91 20.14 -8.95
C ILE A 103 -7.21 19.69 -9.61
N GLY A 104 -7.84 20.61 -10.32
CA GLY A 104 -8.52 20.24 -11.55
C GLY A 104 -7.45 19.85 -12.58
N ALA A 105 -7.52 18.62 -13.09
CA ALA A 105 -6.70 18.05 -14.17
C ALA A 105 -5.19 17.87 -13.91
N GLY A 106 -4.82 16.73 -13.32
CA GLY A 106 -3.42 16.26 -13.35
C GLY A 106 -3.11 15.20 -12.30
N VAL A 107 -3.26 13.93 -12.67
CA VAL A 107 -2.80 12.72 -11.93
C VAL A 107 -3.25 12.67 -10.46
N GLY A 108 -4.47 12.16 -10.26
CA GLY A 108 -4.96 11.66 -8.97
C GLY A 108 -6.03 12.53 -8.29
N SER A 109 -7.30 12.39 -8.69
CA SER A 109 -8.45 12.82 -7.86
C SER A 109 -9.74 12.08 -8.24
N PHE A 110 -10.39 11.50 -7.23
CA PHE A 110 -11.81 11.09 -7.26
C PHE A 110 -12.64 12.24 -6.64
N PHE A 111 -13.65 12.73 -7.38
CA PHE A 111 -14.83 13.59 -7.04
C PHE A 111 -14.61 15.03 -6.48
N PHE A 112 -15.33 16.11 -6.84
CA PHE A 112 -16.38 16.44 -7.85
C PHE A 112 -16.42 17.98 -8.05
N GLY A 113 -17.19 18.46 -9.04
CA GLY A 113 -17.33 19.88 -9.39
C GLY A 113 -17.88 20.82 -8.30
N ALA A 114 -17.67 22.12 -8.55
CA ALA A 114 -18.21 23.29 -7.86
C ALA A 114 -18.43 23.14 -6.32
N GLY A 115 -17.37 23.38 -5.55
CA GLY A 115 -17.42 23.41 -4.07
C GLY A 115 -16.45 22.44 -3.38
N ALA A 116 -15.18 22.43 -3.82
CA ALA A 116 -14.15 21.44 -3.46
C ALA A 116 -13.98 21.19 -1.95
N VAL A 117 -14.51 20.06 -1.49
CA VAL A 117 -14.25 19.43 -0.19
C VAL A 117 -13.24 18.30 -0.41
N PRO A 118 -12.13 18.22 0.36
CA PRO A 118 -11.15 17.13 0.27
C PRO A 118 -11.71 15.85 0.90
N MET A 119 -12.57 15.12 0.18
CA MET A 119 -13.15 13.83 0.64
C MET A 119 -13.20 12.78 -0.49
N GLY A 120 -12.15 12.72 -1.32
CA GLY A 120 -11.97 11.67 -2.34
C GLY A 120 -11.06 10.55 -1.85
N MET A 121 -11.63 9.37 -1.58
CA MET A 121 -11.00 8.11 -1.11
C MET A 121 -9.46 8.01 -1.18
N ALA A 122 -8.82 8.14 -0.02
CA ALA A 122 -7.42 7.80 0.22
C ALA A 122 -7.27 6.28 0.37
N GLY A 123 -6.69 5.58 -0.63
CA GLY A 123 -6.63 4.11 -0.55
C GLY A 123 -5.39 3.41 -1.12
N ALA A 124 -4.53 4.06 -1.90
CA ALA A 124 -3.35 3.38 -2.48
C ALA A 124 -2.06 4.20 -2.40
N ALA A 125 -2.08 5.48 -2.79
CA ALA A 125 -0.87 6.33 -2.78
C ALA A 125 -0.37 6.61 -1.36
N ILE A 126 -1.28 7.00 -0.45
CA ILE A 126 -0.95 7.25 0.96
C ILE A 126 -0.45 5.96 1.63
N GLY A 127 -1.07 4.80 1.37
CA GLY A 127 -0.62 3.53 1.96
C GLY A 127 0.81 3.15 1.55
N LEU A 128 1.17 3.35 0.27
CA LEU A 128 2.54 3.11 -0.21
C LEU A 128 3.53 4.11 0.41
N GLU A 129 3.23 5.40 0.42
CA GLU A 129 4.09 6.44 1.00
C GLU A 129 4.31 6.21 2.50
N LEU A 130 3.26 5.86 3.25
CA LEU A 130 3.32 5.53 4.67
C LEU A 130 4.16 4.26 4.92
N SER A 131 4.04 3.23 4.08
CA SER A 131 4.85 2.02 4.19
C SER A 131 6.34 2.30 3.93
N THR A 132 6.68 3.11 2.93
CA THR A 132 8.05 3.52 2.64
C THR A 132 8.63 4.42 3.72
N TRP A 133 7.79 5.24 4.35
CA TRP A 133 8.16 6.13 5.44
C TRP A 133 8.54 5.34 6.71
N ILE A 134 7.77 4.32 7.09
CA ILE A 134 8.09 3.45 8.24
C ILE A 134 9.46 2.79 8.04
N LEU A 135 9.71 2.24 6.85
CA LEU A 135 10.99 1.60 6.52
C LEU A 135 12.16 2.59 6.51
N GLY A 136 11.95 3.79 5.98
CA GLY A 136 13.00 4.80 5.82
C GLY A 136 13.35 5.58 7.08
N ILE A 137 12.38 5.91 7.93
CA ILE A 137 12.60 6.74 9.12
C ILE A 137 12.91 5.90 10.36
N LEU A 138 12.22 4.76 10.51
CA LEU A 138 12.38 3.91 11.68
C LEU A 138 13.33 2.73 11.46
N GLY A 139 13.61 2.35 10.21
CA GLY A 139 14.45 1.18 9.89
C GLY A 139 13.75 -0.16 10.15
N LEU A 140 12.42 -0.15 10.30
CA LEU A 140 11.63 -1.24 10.88
C LEU A 140 11.03 -2.19 9.84
N ALA A 141 11.89 -2.84 9.03
CA ALA A 141 11.44 -3.86 8.07
C ALA A 141 10.78 -5.06 8.77
N SER A 142 11.33 -5.45 9.91
CA SER A 142 10.91 -6.61 10.71
C SER A 142 9.51 -6.50 11.32
N ILE A 143 8.96 -5.29 11.46
CA ILE A 143 7.63 -5.07 12.06
C ILE A 143 6.65 -4.32 11.14
N ALA A 144 7.01 -4.11 9.86
CA ALA A 144 6.17 -3.43 8.88
C ALA A 144 4.82 -4.12 8.65
N GLU A 145 4.74 -5.45 8.80
CA GLU A 145 3.49 -6.21 8.68
C GLU A 145 2.42 -5.79 9.70
N PHE A 146 2.82 -5.34 10.90
CA PHE A 146 1.91 -4.94 11.97
C PHE A 146 1.26 -3.57 11.72
N PHE A 147 1.90 -2.75 10.90
CA PHE A 147 1.36 -1.43 10.55
C PHE A 147 0.22 -1.53 9.53
N VAL A 148 0.27 -2.52 8.61
CA VAL A 148 -0.69 -2.64 7.49
C VAL A 148 -2.14 -2.63 7.95
N ASP A 149 -2.45 -3.33 9.03
CA ASP A 149 -3.82 -3.45 9.57
C ASP A 149 -4.28 -2.17 10.29
N GLY A 150 -3.34 -1.38 10.82
CA GLY A 150 -3.63 -0.13 11.55
C GLY A 150 -3.74 1.12 10.66
N LEU A 151 -3.16 1.07 9.45
CA LEU A 151 -3.12 2.20 8.52
C LEU A 151 -4.49 2.85 8.22
N PRO A 152 -5.59 2.12 7.99
CA PRO A 152 -6.87 2.74 7.67
C PRO A 152 -7.38 3.70 8.77
N ARG A 153 -7.19 3.33 10.05
CA ARG A 153 -7.62 4.15 11.19
C ARG A 153 -6.79 5.41 11.34
N ILE A 154 -5.47 5.26 11.14
CA ILE A 154 -4.53 6.39 11.14
C ILE A 154 -4.96 7.41 10.07
N VAL A 155 -5.16 6.95 8.83
CA VAL A 155 -5.54 7.81 7.71
C VAL A 155 -6.91 8.46 7.94
N ASP A 156 -7.88 7.72 8.47
CA ASP A 156 -9.22 8.26 8.79
C ASP A 156 -9.15 9.43 9.78
N ASN A 157 -8.39 9.26 10.88
CA ASN A 157 -8.23 10.32 11.89
C ASN A 157 -7.61 11.60 11.30
N TYR A 158 -6.54 11.47 10.51
CA TYR A 158 -5.89 12.62 9.88
C TYR A 158 -6.77 13.30 8.84
N THR A 159 -7.40 12.53 7.96
CA THR A 159 -8.26 13.08 6.90
C THR A 159 -9.52 13.73 7.49
N ARG A 160 -10.09 13.16 8.56
CA ARG A 160 -11.20 13.76 9.30
C ARG A 160 -10.82 15.08 9.98
N GLY A 161 -9.65 15.15 10.61
CA GLY A 161 -9.13 16.41 11.18
C GLY A 161 -8.94 17.49 10.10
N ILE A 162 -8.36 17.13 8.95
CA ILE A 162 -8.19 18.01 7.79
C ILE A 162 -9.55 18.48 7.27
N ALA A 163 -10.52 17.57 7.09
CA ALA A 163 -11.84 17.88 6.59
C ALA A 163 -12.60 18.84 7.52
N ILE A 164 -12.53 18.62 8.83
CA ILE A 164 -13.13 19.51 9.83
C ILE A 164 -12.53 20.91 9.73
N ALA A 165 -11.20 21.02 9.68
CA ALA A 165 -10.53 22.31 9.54
C ALA A 165 -10.88 23.01 8.21
N TRP A 166 -10.96 22.25 7.12
CA TRP A 166 -11.30 22.76 5.79
C TRP A 166 -12.73 23.28 5.70
N GLN A 167 -13.70 22.50 6.17
CA GLN A 167 -15.14 22.81 6.10
C GLN A 167 -15.57 23.83 7.16
N GLY A 168 -14.89 23.85 8.31
CA GLY A 168 -15.14 24.79 9.40
C GLY A 168 -14.57 26.19 9.14
N THR A 169 -13.66 26.34 8.19
CA THR A 169 -13.14 27.65 7.74
C THR A 169 -14.02 28.19 6.61
N ARG A 170 -14.76 29.27 6.89
CA ARG A 170 -15.84 29.79 6.03
C ARG A 170 -15.62 31.26 5.68
N GLY A 171 -15.98 31.61 4.44
CA GLY A 171 -16.04 33.00 3.95
C GLY A 171 -14.71 33.76 4.02
N GLU A 172 -14.71 35.06 3.76
CA GLU A 172 -13.60 35.95 4.07
C GLU A 172 -13.94 36.78 5.31
N PRO A 173 -12.97 37.07 6.20
CA PRO A 173 -13.24 37.83 7.42
C PRO A 173 -13.81 39.21 7.05
N GLY A 174 -14.97 39.57 7.60
CA GLY A 174 -15.59 40.88 7.44
C GLY A 174 -16.59 41.04 6.28
N LEU A 175 -16.78 40.03 5.42
CA LEU A 175 -17.73 40.11 4.29
C LEU A 175 -19.11 39.48 4.56
N ASN A 176 -19.27 38.71 5.65
CA ASN A 176 -20.55 38.07 5.97
C ASN A 176 -20.91 38.27 7.46
N PRO A 177 -21.93 39.10 7.79
CA PRO A 177 -22.36 39.34 9.18
C PRO A 177 -22.93 38.09 9.88
N PHE A 178 -23.32 37.07 9.11
CA PHE A 178 -23.98 35.85 9.60
C PHE A 178 -23.18 34.57 9.32
N GLY A 179 -21.98 34.68 8.75
CA GLY A 179 -21.14 33.56 8.37
C GLY A 179 -19.69 33.75 8.81
N GLY A 180 -19.35 33.21 9.99
CA GLY A 180 -17.98 33.12 10.48
C GLY A 180 -17.40 31.70 10.37
N ASP A 181 -16.09 31.59 10.55
CA ASP A 181 -15.46 30.30 10.88
C ASP A 181 -16.15 29.70 12.11
N ASP A 182 -16.22 28.38 12.18
CA ASP A 182 -16.55 27.73 13.46
C ASP A 182 -15.47 28.12 14.51
N PRO A 183 -15.84 28.75 15.63
CA PRO A 183 -14.86 29.21 16.63
C PRO A 183 -14.06 28.06 17.26
N GLN A 184 -14.57 26.83 17.17
CA GLN A 184 -13.91 25.63 17.68
C GLN A 184 -13.21 24.81 16.59
N VAL A 185 -13.16 25.29 15.35
CA VAL A 185 -12.68 24.52 14.18
C VAL A 185 -11.30 23.91 14.42
N VAL A 186 -10.35 24.72 14.90
CA VAL A 186 -8.98 24.29 15.14
C VAL A 186 -8.93 23.26 16.27
N SER A 187 -9.70 23.45 17.35
CA SER A 187 -9.71 22.54 18.49
C SER A 187 -10.35 21.18 18.14
N ARG A 188 -11.45 21.17 17.38
CA ARG A 188 -12.11 19.93 16.93
C ARG A 188 -11.23 19.16 15.94
N ALA A 189 -10.59 19.87 15.01
CA ALA A 189 -9.63 19.27 14.11
C ALA A 189 -8.41 18.71 14.87
N ALA A 190 -7.83 19.49 15.78
CA ALA A 190 -6.68 19.09 16.59
C ALA A 190 -6.93 17.81 17.39
N HIS A 191 -8.15 17.63 17.91
CA HIS A 191 -8.53 16.41 18.62
C HIS A 191 -8.36 15.15 17.75
N HIS A 192 -8.85 15.18 16.51
CA HIS A 192 -8.71 14.05 15.58
C HIS A 192 -7.26 13.86 15.10
N ILE A 193 -6.54 14.96 14.87
CA ILE A 193 -5.11 14.89 14.54
C ILE A 193 -4.34 14.26 15.71
N ALA A 194 -4.65 14.61 16.96
CA ALA A 194 -4.03 14.02 18.15
C ALA A 194 -4.32 12.52 18.27
N GLN A 195 -5.56 12.10 17.98
CA GLN A 195 -5.91 10.67 17.92
C GLN A 195 -5.10 9.93 16.85
N GLY A 196 -4.93 10.53 15.66
CA GLY A 196 -4.05 9.97 14.63
C GLY A 196 -2.63 9.76 15.12
N HIS A 197 -2.06 10.75 15.82
CA HIS A 197 -0.70 10.63 16.36
C HIS A 197 -0.59 9.55 17.44
N GLU A 198 -1.56 9.50 18.35
CA GLU A 198 -1.62 8.52 19.43
C GLU A 198 -1.69 7.08 18.88
N GLU A 199 -2.54 6.84 17.87
CA GLU A 199 -2.68 5.53 17.22
C GLU A 199 -1.38 5.08 16.55
N VAL A 200 -0.67 5.98 15.86
CA VAL A 200 0.62 5.63 15.23
C VAL A 200 1.64 5.18 16.27
N VAL A 201 1.74 5.89 17.39
CA VAL A 201 2.68 5.53 18.47
C VAL A 201 2.28 4.21 19.13
N ILE A 202 0.99 3.99 19.40
CA ILE A 202 0.52 2.74 20.01
C ILE A 202 0.77 1.56 19.06
N LEU A 203 0.50 1.72 17.76
CA LEU A 203 0.78 0.68 16.77
C LEU A 203 2.28 0.40 16.67
N LEU A 204 3.13 1.43 16.72
CA LEU A 204 4.59 1.26 16.75
C LEU A 204 5.05 0.45 17.96
N LEU A 205 4.65 0.85 19.17
CA LEU A 205 5.03 0.16 20.40
C LEU A 205 4.42 -1.25 20.48
N GLY A 206 3.18 -1.42 20.04
CA GLY A 206 2.52 -2.73 19.96
C GLY A 206 3.19 -3.68 18.97
N ALA A 207 3.67 -3.17 17.84
CA ALA A 207 4.43 -3.94 16.85
C ALA A 207 5.79 -4.38 17.41
N ILE A 208 6.47 -3.52 18.18
CA ILE A 208 7.68 -3.89 18.91
C ILE A 208 7.39 -5.00 19.92
N VAL A 209 6.35 -4.86 20.76
CA VAL A 209 5.95 -5.90 21.72
C VAL A 209 5.65 -7.21 21.01
N ALA A 210 4.88 -7.17 19.92
CA ALA A 210 4.53 -8.36 19.16
C ALA A 210 5.75 -9.06 18.54
N TYR A 211 6.77 -8.31 18.11
CA TYR A 211 8.04 -8.87 17.64
C TYR A 211 8.77 -9.61 18.78
N LEU A 212 8.89 -8.97 19.94
CA LEU A 212 9.58 -9.51 21.11
C LEU A 212 8.89 -10.77 21.65
N THR A 213 7.56 -10.83 21.65
CA THR A 213 6.81 -11.94 22.25
C THR A 213 6.57 -13.13 21.31
N ARG A 214 6.68 -12.98 19.99
CA ARG A 214 6.37 -14.05 19.01
C ARG A 214 7.57 -14.94 18.62
N GLY A 215 8.72 -14.79 19.28
CA GLY A 215 9.89 -15.64 19.06
C GLY A 215 10.61 -15.42 17.71
N ARG A 216 10.39 -14.26 17.06
CA ARG A 216 11.00 -13.92 15.75
C ARG A 216 12.34 -13.19 15.86
N GLY A 217 12.81 -12.85 17.07
CA GLY A 217 14.13 -12.25 17.27
C GLY A 217 14.36 -11.80 18.72
N ASN A 218 15.61 -11.47 19.04
CA ASN A 218 16.02 -10.85 20.30
C ASN A 218 15.92 -9.32 20.18
N ALA A 219 15.53 -8.61 21.24
CA ALA A 219 15.46 -7.14 21.30
C ALA A 219 16.71 -6.44 20.74
N SER A 220 17.88 -7.08 20.86
CA SER A 220 19.16 -6.59 20.36
C SER A 220 19.22 -6.52 18.82
N VAL A 221 18.58 -7.47 18.12
CA VAL A 221 18.51 -7.49 16.65
C VAL A 221 17.65 -6.33 16.16
N LEU A 222 16.47 -6.17 16.77
CA LEU A 222 15.57 -5.06 16.45
C LEU A 222 16.22 -3.70 16.74
N ALA A 223 16.90 -3.56 17.89
CA ALA A 223 17.63 -2.35 18.22
C ALA A 223 18.75 -2.04 17.22
N ASN A 224 19.42 -3.05 16.68
CA ASN A 224 20.43 -2.88 15.62
C ASN A 224 19.82 -2.42 14.30
N GLU A 225 18.67 -2.96 13.89
CA GLU A 225 17.95 -2.49 12.69
C GLU A 225 17.55 -1.02 12.81
N MET A 226 17.10 -0.62 14.00
CA MET A 226 16.67 0.76 14.28
C MET A 226 17.82 1.78 14.30
N GLN A 227 19.08 1.34 14.38
CA GLN A 227 20.25 2.24 14.32
C GLN A 227 20.43 2.91 12.95
N ALA A 228 19.66 2.50 11.93
CA ALA A 228 19.65 3.15 10.62
C ALA A 228 19.30 4.64 10.68
N SER A 229 18.66 5.13 11.75
CA SER A 229 18.42 6.55 11.98
C SER A 229 18.74 6.97 13.42
N LYS A 230 19.08 8.26 13.63
CA LYS A 230 19.35 8.79 14.98
C LYS A 230 18.17 8.60 15.94
N LYS A 231 16.95 8.78 15.45
CA LYS A 231 15.72 8.64 16.24
C LYS A 231 15.37 7.18 16.49
N GLY A 232 15.55 6.33 15.48
CA GLY A 232 15.42 4.88 15.62
C GLY A 232 16.42 4.34 16.66
N ALA A 233 17.67 4.79 16.63
CA ALA A 233 18.68 4.41 17.62
C ALA A 233 18.27 4.75 19.06
N LYS A 234 17.74 5.96 19.29
CA LYS A 234 17.21 6.36 20.61
C LYS A 234 16.02 5.49 21.04
N LEU A 235 15.07 5.25 20.14
CA LEU A 235 13.91 4.39 20.41
C LEU A 235 14.34 2.95 20.71
N GLY A 236 15.33 2.42 19.98
CA GLY A 236 15.90 1.09 20.21
C GLY A 236 16.63 0.98 21.55
N GLN A 237 17.40 2.01 21.93
CA GLN A 237 18.02 2.07 23.26
C GLN A 237 16.98 2.16 24.38
N TRP A 238 15.96 3.00 24.23
CA TRP A 238 14.86 3.10 25.18
C TRP A 238 14.11 1.78 25.32
N MET A 239 13.82 1.11 24.20
CA MET A 239 13.19 -0.22 24.18
C MET A 239 14.01 -1.25 24.95
N LEU A 240 15.33 -1.31 24.74
CA LEU A 240 16.21 -2.25 25.46
C LEU A 240 16.22 -1.99 26.97
N GLN A 241 16.12 -0.73 27.39
CA GLN A 241 16.07 -0.37 28.82
C GLN A 241 14.72 -0.69 29.47
N HIS A 242 13.64 -0.77 28.68
CA HIS A 242 12.26 -0.89 29.17
C HIS A 242 11.55 -2.17 28.68
N GLU A 243 12.30 -3.18 28.22
CA GLU A 243 11.76 -4.39 27.56
C GLU A 243 10.70 -5.12 28.40
N ASP A 244 11.00 -5.38 29.67
CA ASP A 244 10.10 -6.08 30.60
C ASP A 244 8.81 -5.29 30.86
N ALA A 245 8.92 -3.97 31.01
CA ALA A 245 7.77 -3.11 31.27
C ALA A 245 6.91 -2.93 30.01
N LEU A 246 7.56 -2.79 28.86
CA LEU A 246 6.91 -2.65 27.55
C LEU A 246 6.10 -3.89 27.18
N THR A 247 6.66 -5.09 27.35
CA THR A 247 5.98 -6.37 27.02
C THR A 247 4.81 -6.71 27.96
N ARG A 248 4.82 -6.16 29.18
CA ARG A 248 3.76 -6.34 30.19
C ARG A 248 2.67 -5.26 30.14
N HIS A 249 2.85 -4.20 29.35
CA HIS A 249 1.94 -3.06 29.35
C HIS A 249 0.57 -3.44 28.74
N PRO A 250 -0.56 -3.25 29.46
CA PRO A 250 -1.88 -3.75 29.05
C PRO A 250 -2.39 -3.13 27.73
N ASP A 251 -2.07 -1.86 27.46
CA ASP A 251 -2.43 -1.20 26.20
C ASP A 251 -1.71 -1.79 24.97
N LEU A 252 -0.58 -2.49 25.15
CA LEU A 252 0.26 -3.00 24.06
C LEU A 252 0.06 -4.51 23.83
N GLN A 253 -0.44 -5.25 24.83
CA GLN A 253 -0.69 -6.69 24.72
C GLN A 253 -1.80 -7.07 23.72
N ASN A 254 -2.69 -6.12 23.39
CA ASN A 254 -3.82 -6.33 22.48
C ASN A 254 -3.60 -5.72 21.09
N ALA A 255 -2.41 -5.24 20.76
CA ALA A 255 -2.11 -4.57 19.50
C ALA A 255 -1.94 -5.53 18.28
N GLY A 256 -2.34 -6.80 18.42
CA GLY A 256 -2.30 -7.81 17.35
C GLY A 256 -3.68 -8.40 17.03
N PRO A 257 -3.86 -9.01 15.84
CA PRO A 257 -5.17 -9.46 15.37
C PRO A 257 -5.80 -10.48 16.33
N ARG A 258 -7.05 -10.22 16.76
CA ARG A 258 -7.92 -11.28 17.29
C ARG A 258 -8.17 -12.29 16.17
N LYS A 259 -7.36 -13.35 16.11
CA LYS A 259 -7.73 -14.56 15.38
C LYS A 259 -8.96 -15.15 16.08
N SER A 260 -10.10 -15.17 15.38
CA SER A 260 -11.21 -16.05 15.75
C SER A 260 -10.69 -17.47 15.90
N ALA A 261 -11.02 -18.09 17.03
CA ALA A 261 -10.77 -19.49 17.30
C ALA A 261 -11.74 -20.34 16.46
N LEU A 262 -11.31 -20.73 15.26
CA LEU A 262 -11.88 -21.81 14.45
C LEU A 262 -10.85 -22.16 13.38
N ASP A 263 -9.89 -22.99 13.78
CA ASP A 263 -9.18 -23.98 12.96
C ASP A 263 -7.98 -24.51 13.76
N LYS A 264 -8.28 -25.37 14.72
CA LYS A 264 -7.36 -26.43 15.13
C LYS A 264 -8.06 -27.74 14.81
N GLN A 265 -7.76 -28.28 13.64
CA GLN A 265 -7.92 -29.70 13.39
C GLN A 265 -6.68 -30.18 12.62
N GLU A 266 -5.72 -30.72 13.38
CA GLU A 266 -4.64 -31.53 12.83
C GLU A 266 -5.25 -32.78 12.19
N THR A 267 -5.05 -32.94 10.88
CA THR A 267 -5.23 -34.24 10.20
C THR A 267 -3.93 -35.04 10.24
N PRO A 268 -3.98 -36.36 10.52
CA PRO A 268 -2.80 -37.22 10.64
C PRO A 268 -2.20 -37.58 9.26
N PRO A 269 -0.93 -38.03 9.19
CA PRO A 269 -0.25 -38.33 7.92
C PRO A 269 -0.74 -39.66 7.30
N PRO A 270 -0.74 -39.81 5.96
CA PRO A 270 -1.08 -41.07 5.32
C PRO A 270 0.12 -42.04 5.27
N PRO A 271 -0.12 -43.37 5.14
CA PRO A 271 0.93 -44.39 5.19
C PRO A 271 1.70 -44.53 3.86
N PRO A 272 2.90 -45.15 3.87
CA PRO A 272 3.72 -45.28 2.67
C PRO A 272 3.28 -46.50 1.85
N ASN A 273 2.83 -46.29 0.61
CA ASN A 273 2.65 -47.39 -0.33
C ASN A 273 3.86 -47.51 -1.26
N ARG A 274 4.57 -48.62 -1.08
CA ARG A 274 5.47 -49.20 -2.08
C ARG A 274 4.62 -49.76 -3.22
N ARG A 275 4.98 -49.43 -4.46
CA ARG A 275 4.85 -50.35 -5.60
C ARG A 275 6.12 -50.27 -6.43
N ALA A 276 6.77 -51.41 -6.54
CA ALA A 276 7.83 -51.69 -7.49
C ALA A 276 7.21 -52.23 -8.79
N ASP A 277 7.96 -52.00 -9.87
CA ASP A 277 7.94 -52.66 -11.18
C ASP A 277 6.73 -52.44 -12.10
N GLU A 278 6.88 -51.50 -13.03
CA GLU A 278 6.46 -51.64 -14.43
C GLU A 278 7.45 -50.88 -15.36
N PRO A 279 7.61 -51.30 -16.62
CA PRO A 279 8.84 -51.14 -17.39
C PRO A 279 9.04 -49.73 -17.95
N ASP A 280 10.31 -49.31 -17.96
CA ASP A 280 10.81 -48.01 -18.41
C ASP A 280 10.29 -47.68 -19.84
N PRO A 281 9.32 -46.76 -20.01
CA PRO A 281 8.91 -46.33 -21.32
C PRO A 281 10.00 -45.42 -21.86
N LYS A 282 10.54 -45.78 -23.03
CA LYS A 282 11.48 -45.00 -23.86
C LYS A 282 11.32 -43.51 -23.59
N ARG A 283 12.29 -42.95 -22.85
CA ARG A 283 12.26 -41.57 -22.35
C ARG A 283 11.96 -40.63 -23.53
N PRO A 284 10.78 -40.00 -23.59
CA PRO A 284 10.64 -38.82 -24.43
C PRO A 284 11.67 -37.82 -23.91
N SER A 285 12.52 -37.31 -24.79
CA SER A 285 13.49 -36.27 -24.45
C SER A 285 12.73 -35.01 -24.02
N GLY A 286 12.40 -34.91 -22.73
CA GLY A 286 11.68 -33.77 -22.16
C GLY A 286 10.97 -34.11 -20.84
N MET A 287 10.49 -33.08 -20.16
CA MET A 287 9.68 -33.21 -18.95
C MET A 287 8.25 -33.67 -19.34
N PRO A 288 7.73 -34.79 -18.79
CA PRO A 288 6.34 -35.18 -18.99
C PRO A 288 5.37 -34.09 -18.52
N GLU A 289 4.18 -34.01 -19.12
CA GLU A 289 3.15 -33.07 -18.65
C GLU A 289 2.78 -33.37 -17.20
N HIS A 290 2.93 -32.37 -16.34
CA HIS A 290 2.58 -32.44 -14.94
C HIS A 290 1.31 -31.63 -14.69
N LYS A 291 0.23 -32.32 -14.31
CA LYS A 291 -1.03 -31.69 -13.92
C LYS A 291 -0.94 -31.20 -12.49
N VAL A 292 -0.88 -29.87 -12.33
CA VAL A 292 -0.87 -29.23 -11.02
C VAL A 292 -2.27 -29.31 -10.43
N PRO A 293 -2.44 -29.55 -9.11
CA PRO A 293 -3.77 -29.58 -8.51
C PRO A 293 -4.55 -28.29 -8.81
N CYS A 294 -5.85 -28.43 -9.10
CA CYS A 294 -6.67 -27.35 -9.59
C CYS A 294 -6.74 -26.14 -8.64
N PHE A 295 -7.02 -24.95 -9.18
CA PHE A 295 -7.13 -23.69 -8.44
C PHE A 295 -8.58 -23.36 -8.15
N ASN A 296 -8.89 -23.04 -6.89
CA ASN A 296 -10.23 -22.70 -6.46
C ASN A 296 -10.56 -21.23 -6.73
N VAL A 297 -11.80 -20.97 -7.15
CA VAL A 297 -12.37 -19.62 -7.20
C VAL A 297 -13.21 -19.41 -5.94
N SER A 298 -13.01 -18.28 -5.25
CA SER A 298 -13.86 -17.91 -4.12
C SER A 298 -15.27 -17.55 -4.60
N ASP A 299 -16.30 -17.86 -3.80
CA ASP A 299 -17.69 -17.47 -4.06
C ASP A 299 -17.86 -15.97 -4.37
N LYS A 300 -16.98 -15.12 -3.81
CA LYS A 300 -16.96 -13.66 -4.05
C LYS A 300 -16.46 -13.25 -5.43
N HIS A 301 -15.98 -14.19 -6.25
CA HIS A 301 -15.35 -13.95 -7.54
C HIS A 301 -15.98 -14.77 -8.68
N LEU A 302 -17.16 -15.35 -8.45
CA LEU A 302 -17.89 -16.10 -9.47
C LEU A 302 -18.28 -15.20 -10.67
N ASP A 303 -18.48 -13.89 -10.46
CA ASP A 303 -18.71 -12.89 -11.51
C ASP A 303 -17.48 -12.65 -12.41
N ARG A 304 -16.31 -13.16 -12.02
CA ARG A 304 -15.00 -12.89 -12.64
C ARG A 304 -14.26 -14.15 -13.06
N ILE A 305 -14.97 -15.26 -13.22
CA ILE A 305 -14.39 -16.52 -13.71
C ILE A 305 -13.57 -16.34 -15.01
N PRO A 306 -14.03 -15.59 -16.03
CA PRO A 306 -13.21 -15.39 -17.23
C PRO A 306 -11.86 -14.73 -16.95
N GLU A 307 -11.81 -13.78 -16.01
CA GLU A 307 -10.56 -13.11 -15.62
C GLU A 307 -9.67 -14.04 -14.79
N PHE A 308 -10.25 -14.87 -13.93
CA PHE A 308 -9.53 -15.92 -13.21
C PHE A 308 -8.88 -16.92 -14.17
N ASP A 309 -9.65 -17.45 -15.11
CA ASP A 309 -9.18 -18.40 -16.11
C ASP A 309 -8.09 -17.76 -17.00
N ARG A 310 -8.24 -16.48 -17.37
CA ARG A 310 -7.24 -15.72 -18.13
C ARG A 310 -5.92 -15.56 -17.37
N GLN A 311 -5.97 -15.18 -16.09
CA GLN A 311 -4.76 -15.03 -15.28
C GLN A 311 -4.09 -16.37 -15.00
N LEU A 312 -4.89 -17.43 -14.76
CA LEU A 312 -4.35 -18.78 -14.58
C LEU A 312 -3.68 -19.31 -15.86
N ALA A 313 -4.23 -19.02 -17.03
CA ALA A 313 -3.58 -19.33 -18.31
C ALA A 313 -2.28 -18.53 -18.51
N GLY A 314 -2.22 -17.29 -18.03
CA GLY A 314 -0.98 -16.50 -18.00
C GLY A 314 0.12 -17.14 -17.14
N GLN A 315 -0.26 -17.68 -15.98
CA GLN A 315 0.62 -18.44 -15.10
C GLN A 315 1.13 -19.72 -15.78
N GLU A 316 0.23 -20.51 -16.38
CA GLU A 316 0.57 -21.74 -17.11
C GLU A 316 1.56 -21.45 -18.25
N LYS A 317 1.26 -20.42 -19.05
CA LYS A 317 2.11 -20.03 -20.18
C LYS A 317 3.49 -19.60 -19.69
N GLY A 318 3.56 -18.71 -18.71
CA GLY A 318 4.84 -18.22 -18.19
C GLY A 318 5.68 -19.36 -17.60
N LEU A 319 5.03 -20.30 -16.92
CA LEU A 319 5.68 -21.49 -16.38
C LEU A 319 6.28 -22.36 -17.50
N ASN A 320 5.52 -22.60 -18.57
CA ASN A 320 5.95 -23.39 -19.73
C ASN A 320 6.98 -22.66 -20.63
N ASP A 321 7.11 -21.34 -20.49
CA ASP A 321 8.16 -20.56 -21.14
C ASP A 321 9.53 -20.73 -20.45
N LEU A 322 9.60 -21.22 -19.21
CA LEU A 322 10.85 -21.48 -18.48
C LEU A 322 11.48 -22.82 -18.89
N THR A 323 12.82 -22.86 -18.94
CA THR A 323 13.52 -24.15 -18.89
C THR A 323 13.40 -24.77 -17.49
N VAL A 324 13.61 -26.08 -17.37
CA VAL A 324 13.64 -26.76 -16.07
C VAL A 324 14.72 -26.16 -15.17
N ASP A 325 15.88 -25.81 -15.74
CA ASP A 325 16.96 -25.15 -15.01
C ASP A 325 16.55 -23.75 -14.50
N GLU A 326 15.92 -22.93 -15.35
CA GLU A 326 15.43 -21.60 -14.97
C GLU A 326 14.36 -21.68 -13.87
N TYR A 327 13.43 -22.62 -13.98
CA TYR A 327 12.41 -22.86 -12.97
C TYR A 327 13.02 -23.25 -11.62
N LEU A 328 13.93 -24.23 -11.61
CA LEU A 328 14.55 -24.70 -10.36
C LEU A 328 15.38 -23.59 -9.69
N LYS A 329 16.13 -22.82 -10.47
CA LYS A 329 16.86 -21.64 -9.97
C LYS A 329 15.93 -20.56 -9.43
N GLY A 330 14.83 -20.26 -10.12
CA GLY A 330 13.81 -19.33 -9.64
C GLY A 330 13.17 -19.80 -8.33
N ARG A 331 12.89 -21.10 -8.21
CA ARG A 331 12.35 -21.73 -6.99
C ARG A 331 13.34 -21.70 -5.84
N GLU A 332 14.62 -21.93 -6.11
CA GLU A 332 15.70 -21.80 -5.13
C GLU A 332 15.83 -20.36 -4.65
N ALA A 333 15.91 -19.39 -5.57
CA ALA A 333 15.97 -17.96 -5.26
C ALA A 333 14.75 -17.48 -4.44
N PHE A 334 13.56 -18.01 -4.72
CA PHE A 334 12.38 -17.71 -3.91
C PHE A 334 12.50 -18.27 -2.48
N LYS A 335 13.02 -19.50 -2.33
CA LYS A 335 13.19 -20.14 -1.01
C LYS A 335 14.31 -19.51 -0.19
N SER A 336 15.40 -19.08 -0.82
CA SER A 336 16.53 -18.39 -0.17
C SER A 336 16.24 -16.93 0.16
N GLY A 337 15.17 -16.36 -0.43
CA GLY A 337 14.83 -14.94 -0.30
C GLY A 337 15.61 -14.02 -1.25
N GLU A 338 16.40 -14.57 -2.18
CA GLU A 338 17.12 -13.81 -3.21
C GLU A 338 16.20 -13.29 -4.32
N ALA A 339 15.08 -13.96 -4.59
CA ALA A 339 14.06 -13.52 -5.53
C ALA A 339 13.19 -12.39 -4.92
N LEU A 340 13.83 -11.33 -4.44
CA LEU A 340 13.17 -10.15 -3.90
C LEU A 340 12.35 -9.47 -4.99
N ARG A 341 11.10 -9.13 -4.66
CA ARG A 341 10.27 -8.23 -5.47
C ARG A 341 10.79 -6.82 -5.31
N ASP A 342 11.21 -6.17 -6.40
CA ASP A 342 11.44 -4.73 -6.43
C ASP A 342 10.10 -4.03 -6.76
N PRO A 343 9.53 -3.25 -5.81
CA PRO A 343 8.30 -2.51 -6.06
C PRO A 343 8.37 -1.57 -7.27
N LYS A 344 9.58 -1.13 -7.67
CA LYS A 344 9.80 -0.30 -8.86
C LYS A 344 9.44 -1.03 -10.14
N VAL A 345 9.74 -2.33 -10.25
CA VAL A 345 9.41 -3.12 -11.45
C VAL A 345 7.91 -3.11 -11.67
N ALA A 346 7.12 -3.30 -10.61
CA ALA A 346 5.67 -3.22 -10.70
C ALA A 346 5.15 -1.80 -11.01
N ALA A 347 5.75 -0.77 -10.40
CA ALA A 347 5.37 0.62 -10.67
C ALA A 347 5.67 1.04 -12.12
N ASP A 348 6.86 0.69 -12.63
CA ASP A 348 7.31 0.99 -13.98
C ASP A 348 6.50 0.22 -15.02
N ALA A 349 6.22 -1.06 -14.78
CA ALA A 349 5.36 -1.86 -15.65
C ALA A 349 3.94 -1.29 -15.72
N ARG A 350 3.36 -0.87 -14.59
CA ARG A 350 2.05 -0.21 -14.59
C ARG A 350 2.05 1.11 -15.36
N LYS A 351 3.10 1.91 -15.23
CA LYS A 351 3.26 3.16 -16.00
C LYS A 351 3.38 2.89 -17.49
N LEU A 352 4.21 1.93 -17.89
CA LEU A 352 4.45 1.56 -19.28
C LEU A 352 3.19 0.96 -19.93
N LEU A 353 2.59 -0.05 -19.29
CA LEU A 353 1.40 -0.73 -19.78
C LEU A 353 0.18 0.17 -19.75
N GLY A 354 0.07 1.06 -18.74
CA GLY A 354 -0.96 2.11 -18.71
C GLY A 354 -0.85 3.06 -19.90
N ARG A 355 0.34 3.56 -20.23
CA ARG A 355 0.56 4.40 -21.43
C ARG A 355 0.24 3.66 -22.73
N LYS A 356 0.59 2.38 -22.81
CA LYS A 356 0.27 1.53 -23.97
C LYS A 356 -1.25 1.36 -24.12
N MET A 357 -1.95 1.13 -23.02
CA MET A 357 -3.42 1.06 -22.99
C MET A 357 -4.06 2.38 -23.42
N GLU A 358 -3.54 3.51 -22.94
CA GLU A 358 -4.03 4.85 -23.28
C GLU A 358 -3.91 5.11 -24.78
N LEU A 359 -2.75 4.79 -25.36
CA LEU A 359 -2.51 4.93 -26.79
C LEU A 359 -3.43 4.04 -27.63
N ASN A 360 -3.72 2.83 -27.17
CA ASN A 360 -4.63 1.92 -27.86
C ASN A 360 -6.07 2.45 -27.84
N ILE A 361 -6.58 2.83 -26.66
CA ILE A 361 -7.93 3.41 -26.52
C ILE A 361 -8.04 4.71 -27.33
N PHE A 362 -7.02 5.57 -27.28
CA PHE A 362 -6.98 6.78 -28.09
C PHE A 362 -7.13 6.47 -29.59
N ARG A 363 -6.41 5.48 -30.11
CA ARG A 363 -6.52 5.08 -31.52
C ARG A 363 -7.91 4.55 -31.85
N GLU A 364 -8.49 3.73 -30.98
CA GLU A 364 -9.85 3.19 -31.15
C GLU A 364 -10.89 4.32 -31.20
N LEU A 365 -10.80 5.28 -30.29
CA LEU A 365 -11.69 6.45 -30.27
C LEU A 365 -11.51 7.35 -31.51
N ARG A 366 -10.28 7.51 -31.98
CA ARG A 366 -9.98 8.23 -33.23
C ARG A 366 -10.57 7.53 -34.45
N LEU A 367 -10.47 6.20 -34.52
CA LEU A 367 -11.10 5.40 -35.58
C LEU A 367 -12.64 5.51 -35.53
N GLY A 368 -13.21 5.66 -34.33
CA GLY A 368 -14.63 5.94 -34.11
C GLY A 368 -15.08 7.36 -34.46
N GLY A 369 -14.19 8.22 -34.99
CA GLY A 369 -14.52 9.58 -35.44
C GLY A 369 -14.44 10.67 -34.38
N MET A 370 -14.00 10.36 -33.16
CA MET A 370 -13.85 11.35 -32.07
C MET A 370 -12.69 12.32 -32.36
N SER A 371 -12.83 13.62 -32.04
CA SER A 371 -11.73 14.59 -32.23
C SER A 371 -10.50 14.25 -31.38
N PRO A 372 -9.29 14.65 -31.77
CA PRO A 372 -8.06 14.35 -31.01
C PRO A 372 -8.13 14.73 -29.54
N GLU A 373 -8.63 15.93 -29.24
CA GLU A 373 -8.66 16.46 -27.87
C GLU A 373 -9.62 15.66 -26.99
N VAL A 374 -10.80 15.31 -27.53
CA VAL A 374 -11.81 14.53 -26.80
C VAL A 374 -11.38 13.08 -26.66
N ALA A 375 -10.74 12.50 -27.70
CA ALA A 375 -10.21 11.14 -27.67
C ALA A 375 -9.08 11.00 -26.64
N GLU A 376 -8.19 11.98 -26.55
CA GLU A 376 -7.10 11.98 -25.57
C GLU A 376 -7.66 12.07 -24.13
N ALA A 377 -8.59 13.00 -23.89
CA ALA A 377 -9.23 13.14 -22.58
C ALA A 377 -10.01 11.87 -22.16
N THR A 378 -10.72 11.26 -23.11
CA THR A 378 -11.51 10.03 -22.88
C THR A 378 -10.61 8.83 -22.63
N ALA A 379 -9.55 8.64 -23.45
CA ALA A 379 -8.60 7.56 -23.26
C ALA A 379 -7.89 7.65 -21.90
N LYS A 380 -7.44 8.85 -21.50
CA LYS A 380 -6.84 9.08 -20.19
C LYS A 380 -7.80 8.72 -19.05
N LYS A 381 -9.06 9.11 -19.16
CA LYS A 381 -10.11 8.80 -18.19
C LYS A 381 -10.34 7.29 -18.08
N GLU A 382 -10.55 6.61 -19.20
CA GLU A 382 -10.81 5.17 -19.22
C GLU A 382 -9.63 4.37 -18.67
N VAL A 383 -8.40 4.73 -19.02
CA VAL A 383 -7.21 4.07 -18.46
C VAL A 383 -7.11 4.32 -16.96
N LEU A 384 -7.36 5.54 -16.49
CA LEU A 384 -7.31 5.84 -15.06
C LEU A 384 -8.28 4.96 -14.29
N GLU A 385 -9.52 4.80 -14.78
CA GLU A 385 -10.54 3.93 -14.20
C GLU A 385 -10.10 2.46 -14.21
N LYS A 386 -9.66 1.93 -15.36
CA LYS A 386 -9.18 0.55 -15.50
C LYS A 386 -7.98 0.26 -14.58
N MET A 387 -7.04 1.19 -14.47
CA MET A 387 -5.83 1.01 -13.67
C MET A 387 -6.11 0.94 -12.16
N THR A 388 -7.28 1.37 -11.68
CA THR A 388 -7.65 1.23 -10.26
C THR A 388 -7.87 -0.22 -9.84
N THR A 389 -8.38 -1.06 -10.75
CA THR A 389 -8.69 -2.47 -10.48
C THR A 389 -7.62 -3.43 -10.93
N LEU A 390 -6.75 -3.01 -11.85
CA LEU A 390 -5.68 -3.85 -12.38
C LEU A 390 -4.45 -3.86 -11.45
N ALA A 391 -3.71 -4.95 -11.45
CA ALA A 391 -2.39 -5.16 -10.86
C ALA A 391 -1.40 -5.58 -11.94
N ALA A 392 -0.14 -5.25 -11.72
CA ALA A 392 0.99 -5.75 -12.51
C ALA A 392 1.13 -7.25 -12.23
N LEU A 393 1.20 -8.08 -13.27
CA LEU A 393 1.22 -9.55 -13.12
C LEU A 393 2.60 -10.12 -13.43
N HIS A 394 3.11 -10.94 -12.50
CA HIS A 394 4.23 -11.85 -12.75
C HIS A 394 3.68 -13.14 -13.37
N ASN A 395 4.14 -13.47 -14.58
CA ASN A 395 3.75 -14.69 -15.30
C ASN A 395 5.02 -15.48 -15.67
N PRO A 396 5.36 -16.57 -14.96
CA PRO A 396 4.65 -17.08 -13.78
C PRO A 396 4.96 -16.22 -12.55
N ASP A 397 4.21 -16.41 -11.47
CA ASP A 397 4.46 -15.79 -10.17
C ASP A 397 5.86 -16.20 -9.68
N ILE A 398 6.51 -15.34 -8.91
CA ILE A 398 7.85 -15.57 -8.37
C ILE A 398 7.85 -16.80 -7.46
N ILE A 399 6.74 -17.06 -6.73
CA ILE A 399 6.59 -18.32 -5.99
C ILE A 399 6.62 -19.55 -6.90
N ALA A 400 6.20 -19.44 -8.16
CA ALA A 400 6.25 -20.52 -9.14
C ALA A 400 7.52 -20.50 -10.00
N GLY A 401 8.59 -19.85 -9.54
CA GLY A 401 9.88 -19.78 -10.24
C GLY A 401 9.99 -18.63 -11.24
N GLY A 402 9.03 -17.70 -11.25
CA GLY A 402 9.06 -16.50 -12.08
C GLY A 402 10.18 -15.54 -11.71
N LYS A 403 10.62 -14.76 -12.71
CA LYS A 403 11.56 -13.64 -12.52
C LYS A 403 10.75 -12.38 -12.17
N ASP A 404 11.39 -11.39 -11.55
CA ASP A 404 10.77 -10.09 -11.28
C ASP A 404 10.71 -9.24 -12.55
N VAL A 405 9.86 -9.67 -13.50
CA VAL A 405 9.60 -9.03 -14.79
C VAL A 405 8.10 -9.07 -15.03
N ILE A 406 7.53 -7.95 -15.50
CA ILE A 406 6.09 -7.81 -15.72
C ILE A 406 5.83 -7.35 -17.15
N ASN A 407 4.90 -8.05 -17.81
CA ASN A 407 4.47 -7.75 -19.18
C ASN A 407 2.94 -7.67 -19.34
N ASP A 408 2.17 -7.90 -18.26
CA ASP A 408 0.70 -7.90 -18.30
C ASP A 408 0.07 -7.22 -17.06
N LEU A 409 -1.20 -6.84 -17.22
CA LEU A 409 -2.07 -6.28 -16.18
C LEU A 409 -3.35 -7.12 -16.05
N GLY A 410 -3.75 -7.47 -14.83
CA GLY A 410 -5.03 -8.17 -14.58
C GLY A 410 -5.71 -7.72 -13.30
N ASP A 411 -6.98 -8.08 -13.12
CA ASP A 411 -7.73 -7.71 -11.91
C ASP A 411 -6.97 -8.14 -10.64
N ARG A 412 -6.72 -7.16 -9.78
CA ARG A 412 -5.91 -7.32 -8.56
C ARG A 412 -6.53 -8.29 -7.57
N ARG A 413 -7.87 -8.37 -7.49
CA ARG A 413 -8.59 -9.27 -6.58
C ARG A 413 -8.39 -10.71 -7.01
N ILE A 414 -8.48 -10.96 -8.31
CA ILE A 414 -8.19 -12.26 -8.90
C ILE A 414 -6.73 -12.63 -8.69
N ASN A 415 -5.79 -11.73 -8.97
CA ASN A 415 -4.37 -11.98 -8.76
C ASN A 415 -4.07 -12.37 -7.30
N SER A 416 -4.66 -11.64 -6.34
CA SER A 416 -4.51 -11.95 -4.90
C SER A 416 -5.14 -13.27 -4.46
N SER A 417 -6.01 -13.88 -5.28
CA SER A 417 -6.63 -15.18 -4.99
C SER A 417 -5.83 -16.37 -5.52
N ILE A 418 -4.96 -16.17 -6.52
CA ILE A 418 -4.14 -17.25 -7.12
C ILE A 418 -2.86 -17.48 -6.31
N GLY A 419 -2.15 -16.40 -5.94
CA GLY A 419 -0.87 -16.46 -5.23
C GLY A 419 -0.85 -17.39 -3.99
N PRO A 420 -1.80 -17.24 -3.04
CA PRO A 420 -1.87 -18.05 -1.83
C PRO A 420 -2.12 -19.55 -2.06
N GLN A 421 -2.53 -19.95 -3.26
CA GLN A 421 -2.83 -21.33 -3.60
C GLN A 421 -1.60 -22.13 -4.03
N TRP A 422 -0.50 -21.46 -4.40
CA TRP A 422 0.73 -22.09 -4.86
C TRP A 422 1.43 -23.00 -3.83
N PRO A 423 1.56 -22.64 -2.53
CA PRO A 423 2.32 -23.46 -1.57
C PRO A 423 1.85 -24.91 -1.48
N SER A 424 0.53 -25.16 -1.57
CA SER A 424 -0.03 -26.52 -1.49
C SER A 424 0.02 -27.28 -2.82
N ARG A 425 0.49 -26.67 -3.91
CA ARG A 425 0.41 -27.19 -5.29
C ARG A 425 1.78 -27.35 -5.96
N ILE A 426 2.71 -26.44 -5.65
CA ILE A 426 3.99 -26.34 -6.36
C ILE A 426 4.98 -27.49 -6.04
N GLY A 427 4.80 -28.18 -4.91
CA GLY A 427 5.74 -29.21 -4.45
C GLY A 427 5.82 -30.45 -5.36
N GLU A 428 4.71 -30.86 -5.98
CA GLU A 428 4.73 -31.96 -6.97
C GLU A 428 5.42 -31.55 -8.27
N LEU A 429 5.25 -30.30 -8.69
CA LEU A 429 5.96 -29.76 -9.84
C LEU A 429 7.47 -29.63 -9.57
N ASP A 430 7.87 -29.18 -8.38
CA ASP A 430 9.26 -29.16 -7.92
C ASP A 430 9.88 -30.57 -8.03
N ARG A 431 9.16 -31.63 -7.62
CA ARG A 431 9.61 -33.02 -7.75
C ARG A 431 9.76 -33.44 -9.20
N ALA A 432 8.75 -33.19 -10.03
CA ALA A 432 8.75 -33.56 -11.44
C ALA A 432 9.91 -32.89 -12.21
N ALA A 433 10.16 -31.61 -11.93
CA ALA A 433 11.28 -30.87 -12.51
C ALA A 433 12.65 -31.46 -12.09
N ASN A 434 12.80 -31.90 -10.84
CA ASN A 434 14.05 -32.50 -10.35
C ASN A 434 14.35 -33.89 -10.94
N LEU A 435 13.35 -34.60 -11.47
CA LEU A 435 13.56 -35.89 -12.15
C LEU A 435 14.21 -35.74 -13.53
N VAL A 436 14.22 -34.54 -14.12
CA VAL A 436 14.90 -34.28 -15.38
C VAL A 436 16.43 -34.31 -15.15
N PRO A 437 17.19 -35.12 -15.91
CA PRO A 437 18.66 -35.18 -15.78
C PRO A 437 19.32 -33.82 -15.93
N ASN A 438 20.33 -33.54 -15.11
CA ASN A 438 20.99 -32.23 -15.04
C ASN A 438 21.45 -31.72 -16.42
N GLU A 439 21.99 -32.61 -17.27
CA GLU A 439 22.51 -32.22 -18.59
C GLU A 439 21.40 -31.76 -19.56
N LEU A 440 20.14 -32.15 -19.30
CA LEU A 440 18.99 -31.84 -20.15
C LEU A 440 18.18 -30.64 -19.65
N ARG A 441 18.38 -30.19 -18.40
CA ARG A 441 17.52 -29.16 -17.76
C ARG A 441 17.54 -27.81 -18.48
N ASN A 442 18.66 -27.44 -19.08
CA ASN A 442 18.79 -26.19 -19.83
C ASN A 442 18.08 -26.21 -21.19
N ALA A 443 17.92 -27.39 -21.80
CA ALA A 443 17.25 -27.54 -23.10
C ALA A 443 15.78 -27.98 -22.97
N THR A 444 15.38 -28.45 -21.80
CA THR A 444 14.03 -28.95 -21.52
C THR A 444 13.17 -27.84 -20.94
N LYS A 445 11.99 -27.59 -21.52
CA LYS A 445 10.99 -26.68 -20.96
C LYS A 445 10.17 -27.35 -19.87
N ILE A 446 9.66 -26.55 -18.94
CA ILE A 446 8.61 -27.02 -18.03
C ILE A 446 7.38 -27.39 -18.86
N ASN A 447 6.70 -28.45 -18.46
CA ASN A 447 5.44 -28.90 -19.05
C ASN A 447 4.41 -29.05 -17.94
N ALA A 448 3.77 -27.96 -17.56
CA ALA A 448 2.78 -27.90 -16.50
C ALA A 448 1.40 -27.58 -17.08
N LYS A 449 0.38 -28.22 -16.51
CA LYS A 449 -1.04 -27.92 -16.78
C LYS A 449 -1.69 -27.36 -15.52
N LEU A 450 -2.27 -26.16 -15.64
CA LEU A 450 -3.04 -25.50 -14.60
C LEU A 450 -4.53 -25.48 -15.01
N GLU A 451 -5.41 -25.75 -14.06
CA GLU A 451 -6.85 -25.71 -14.29
C GLU A 451 -7.59 -25.18 -13.07
N ARG A 452 -8.78 -24.63 -13.29
CA ARG A 452 -9.69 -24.24 -12.22
C ARG A 452 -10.47 -25.45 -11.71
N CYS A 453 -10.71 -25.53 -10.41
CA CYS A 453 -11.56 -26.58 -9.84
C CYS A 453 -13.01 -26.44 -10.35
N LYS A 454 -13.65 -27.58 -10.62
CA LYS A 454 -15.02 -27.65 -11.15
C LYS A 454 -16.04 -27.95 -10.07
#